data_AF-A0A979G4R2-F1
#
_entry.id   AF-A0A979G4R2-F1
#
_cell.length_a   1.000
_cell.length_b   1.000
_cell.length_c   1.000
_cell.angle_alpha   90.00
_cell.angle_beta   90.00
_cell.angle_gamma   90.00
#
_symmetry.space_group_name_H-M   'P 1'
#
loop_
_entity.id
_entity.type
_entity.pdbx_description
1 polymer ?
#
loop_
_entity_poly.entity_id
_entity_poly.type
_entity_poly.pdbx_seq_one_letter_code
_entity_poly.pdbx_strand_id
1 'polypeptide(L)'
;MSSGDNKKQVLDLSDRQKAFQEVDERLNALRDGFYALATDYGFHIENTWGKHKIFELRDNVIYRFFSSLFHLQLLLERHYVIEHRFKKLLNESPKEILDPIYPKNPHFEYAEKEVTALLDSIVFHLASVYDYMAILASFITTNNKDESPSWSTLSKKCNDKTNPFSSKSIAQVIIGINRALAIKLYDYRSDLIHRKKDAYNYSVTLQLSQGDFTIKFICSERLRKAFKTFGEKERDYTINYFAVWLINHVADSIGELLVGLKKEIEANSTFPNHIMDDDGDKPFIVMVDPETNVAQSPSAYSWDIFKKHFKYPG
;
A
#
# COMPACT_ATOMS: atom_id res chain seq x y z
N MET A 1 20.39 -26.15 -17.30
CA MET A 1 20.77 -27.04 -16.19
C MET A 1 20.46 -26.35 -14.88
N SER A 2 19.50 -26.88 -14.12
CA SER A 2 19.40 -26.72 -12.66
C SER A 2 19.24 -28.14 -12.13
N SER A 3 20.13 -28.47 -11.21
CA SER A 3 20.16 -29.68 -10.40
C SER A 3 18.80 -29.96 -9.76
N GLY A 4 18.48 -31.24 -9.60
CA GLY A 4 17.26 -31.70 -8.95
C GLY A 4 17.08 -31.04 -7.58
N ASP A 5 15.98 -30.34 -7.44
CA ASP A 5 15.39 -29.92 -6.18
C ASP A 5 13.90 -30.20 -6.31
N ASN A 6 13.29 -30.74 -5.24
CA ASN A 6 11.84 -30.86 -5.12
C ASN A 6 11.20 -29.54 -5.60
N LYS A 7 10.53 -29.55 -6.76
CA LYS A 7 9.91 -28.34 -7.31
C LYS A 7 8.82 -27.89 -6.35
N LYS A 8 9.16 -26.98 -5.44
CA LYS A 8 8.19 -26.27 -4.61
C LYS A 8 7.16 -25.66 -5.55
N GLN A 9 5.89 -25.83 -5.21
CA GLN A 9 4.81 -25.23 -5.98
C GLN A 9 4.99 -23.70 -5.97
N VAL A 10 4.98 -23.08 -7.15
CA VAL A 10 5.12 -21.62 -7.29
C VAL A 10 3.72 -21.00 -7.31
N LEU A 11 3.41 -20.15 -6.33
CA LEU A 11 2.20 -19.32 -6.32
C LEU A 11 2.38 -18.12 -7.23
N ASP A 12 1.36 -17.86 -8.03
CA ASP A 12 1.34 -16.78 -9.02
C ASP A 12 -0.11 -16.29 -9.20
N LEU A 13 -0.28 -15.16 -9.87
CA LEU A 13 -1.60 -14.66 -10.25
C LEU A 13 -2.22 -15.59 -11.30
N SER A 14 -3.46 -16.00 -11.07
CA SER A 14 -4.25 -16.74 -12.06
C SER A 14 -4.67 -15.83 -13.23
N ASP A 15 -5.01 -14.59 -12.91
CA ASP A 15 -5.40 -13.55 -13.86
C ASP A 15 -4.82 -12.21 -13.39
N ARG A 16 -3.88 -11.66 -14.18
CA ARG A 16 -3.18 -10.41 -13.88
C ARG A 16 -4.11 -9.20 -13.97
N GLN A 17 -5.04 -9.19 -14.93
CA GLN A 17 -5.95 -8.08 -15.14
C GLN A 17 -6.99 -8.00 -14.03
N LYS A 18 -7.57 -9.17 -13.68
CA LYS A 18 -8.51 -9.24 -12.56
C LYS A 18 -7.84 -8.83 -11.24
N ALA A 19 -6.63 -9.32 -10.97
CA ALA A 19 -5.89 -8.94 -9.76
C ALA A 19 -5.60 -7.43 -9.71
N PHE A 20 -5.31 -6.79 -10.85
CA PHE A 20 -5.16 -5.34 -10.92
C PHE A 20 -6.47 -4.60 -10.60
N GLN A 21 -7.58 -5.02 -11.20
CA GLN A 21 -8.90 -4.42 -10.98
C GLN A 21 -9.32 -4.51 -9.50
N GLU A 22 -9.10 -5.66 -8.87
CA GLU A 22 -9.39 -5.85 -7.44
C GLU A 22 -8.58 -4.90 -6.54
N VAL A 23 -7.30 -4.66 -6.89
CA VAL A 23 -6.46 -3.69 -6.16
C VAL A 23 -6.96 -2.25 -6.40
N ASP A 24 -7.26 -1.89 -7.64
CA ASP A 24 -7.77 -0.55 -7.99
C ASP A 24 -9.09 -0.24 -7.27
N GLU A 25 -10.05 -1.16 -7.30
CA GLU A 25 -11.33 -1.04 -6.56
C GLU A 25 -11.09 -0.83 -5.05
N ARG A 26 -10.17 -1.60 -4.46
CA ARG A 26 -9.82 -1.49 -3.04
C ARG A 26 -9.19 -0.13 -2.70
N LEU A 27 -8.30 0.37 -3.55
CA LEU A 27 -7.66 1.68 -3.36
C LEU A 27 -8.63 2.85 -3.59
N ASN A 28 -9.60 2.70 -4.50
CA ASN A 28 -10.69 3.67 -4.67
C ASN A 28 -11.58 3.74 -3.41
N ALA A 29 -11.95 2.60 -2.83
CA ALA A 29 -12.69 2.59 -1.56
C ALA A 29 -11.87 3.20 -0.40
N LEU A 30 -10.55 3.02 -0.40
CA LEU A 30 -9.65 3.67 0.57
C LEU A 30 -9.64 5.19 0.40
N ARG A 31 -9.67 5.68 -0.85
CA ARG A 31 -9.80 7.11 -1.17
C ARG A 31 -11.09 7.69 -0.61
N ASP A 32 -12.20 6.96 -0.67
CA ASP A 32 -13.46 7.38 -0.04
C ASP A 32 -13.33 7.50 1.49
N GLY A 33 -12.62 6.57 2.14
CA GLY A 33 -12.30 6.67 3.57
C GLY A 33 -11.45 7.92 3.91
N PHE A 34 -10.51 8.29 3.04
CA PHE A 34 -9.71 9.51 3.17
C PHE A 34 -10.55 10.79 3.01
N TYR A 35 -11.48 10.81 2.06
CA TYR A 35 -12.43 11.91 1.93
C TYR A 35 -13.30 12.02 3.17
N ALA A 36 -13.84 10.89 3.63
CA ALA A 36 -14.68 10.83 4.80
C ALA A 36 -13.97 11.36 6.05
N LEU A 37 -12.72 10.94 6.27
CA LEU A 37 -11.91 11.40 7.40
C LEU A 37 -11.64 12.91 7.37
N ALA A 38 -11.30 13.47 6.20
CA ALA A 38 -11.02 14.89 6.08
C ALA A 38 -12.29 15.74 6.30
N THR A 39 -13.44 15.25 5.83
CA THR A 39 -14.75 15.85 6.09
C THR A 39 -15.13 15.76 7.56
N ASP A 40 -14.91 14.62 8.22
CA ASP A 40 -15.16 14.44 9.65
C ASP A 40 -14.32 15.36 10.51
N TYR A 41 -13.04 15.54 10.19
CA TYR A 41 -12.21 16.52 10.87
C TYR A 41 -12.79 17.94 10.72
N GLY A 42 -13.22 18.29 9.50
CA GLY A 42 -13.90 19.55 9.20
C GLY A 42 -15.17 19.79 10.01
N PHE A 43 -15.93 18.73 10.21
CA PHE A 43 -17.19 18.74 10.92
C PHE A 43 -17.02 18.74 12.44
N HIS A 44 -16.10 17.92 12.97
CA HIS A 44 -15.98 17.67 14.39
C HIS A 44 -14.94 18.51 15.12
N ILE A 45 -13.87 18.98 14.47
CA ILE A 45 -12.69 19.56 15.14
C ILE A 45 -12.44 21.01 14.75
N GLU A 46 -12.41 21.31 13.46
CA GLU A 46 -12.04 22.62 12.95
C GLU A 46 -12.61 22.81 11.54
N ASN A 47 -13.36 23.88 11.31
CA ASN A 47 -13.94 24.17 10.01
C ASN A 47 -12.85 24.28 8.92
N THR A 48 -12.82 23.30 8.01
CA THR A 48 -11.78 23.17 6.97
C THR A 48 -12.16 23.77 5.62
N TRP A 49 -13.21 24.59 5.52
CA TRP A 49 -13.65 25.16 4.24
C TRP A 49 -12.55 26.02 3.59
N GLY A 50 -11.92 25.49 2.52
CA GLY A 50 -10.83 26.13 1.78
C GLY A 50 -9.57 25.25 1.62
N LYS A 51 -8.41 25.87 1.39
CA LYS A 51 -7.10 25.18 1.36
C LYS A 51 -6.66 24.83 2.78
N HIS A 52 -7.14 23.71 3.29
CA HIS A 52 -6.77 23.22 4.61
C HIS A 52 -5.66 22.16 4.52
N LYS A 53 -4.70 22.20 5.46
CA LYS A 53 -3.54 21.29 5.51
C LYS A 53 -3.94 19.81 5.51
N ILE A 54 -5.09 19.48 6.08
CA ILE A 54 -5.61 18.10 6.08
C ILE A 54 -5.85 17.55 4.67
N PHE A 55 -6.32 18.39 3.73
CA PHE A 55 -6.55 17.97 2.35
C PHE A 55 -5.23 17.74 1.62
N GLU A 56 -4.21 18.56 1.88
CA GLU A 56 -2.87 18.34 1.34
C GLU A 56 -2.26 17.04 1.86
N LEU A 57 -2.34 16.78 3.17
CA LEU A 57 -1.85 15.54 3.77
C LEU A 57 -2.58 14.31 3.22
N ARG A 58 -3.90 14.39 3.06
CA ARG A 58 -4.73 13.39 2.40
C ARG A 58 -4.25 13.11 0.96
N ASP A 59 -4.10 14.17 0.17
CA ASP A 59 -3.75 14.07 -1.25
C ASP A 59 -2.33 13.51 -1.44
N ASN A 60 -1.40 13.83 -0.53
CA ASN A 60 -0.08 13.22 -0.52
C ASN A 60 -0.14 11.70 -0.32
N VAL A 61 -1.00 11.19 0.57
CA VAL A 61 -1.17 9.75 0.77
C VAL A 61 -1.83 9.10 -0.46
N ILE A 62 -2.91 9.70 -0.97
CA ILE A 62 -3.61 9.22 -2.17
C ILE A 62 -2.66 9.14 -3.36
N TYR A 63 -1.81 10.15 -3.54
CA TYR A 63 -0.81 10.17 -4.61
C TYR A 63 0.19 9.00 -4.52
N ARG A 64 0.59 8.60 -3.31
CA ARG A 64 1.48 7.43 -3.14
C ARG A 64 0.78 6.12 -3.48
N PHE A 65 -0.49 5.97 -3.12
CA PHE A 65 -1.27 4.81 -3.55
C PHE A 65 -1.46 4.78 -5.06
N PHE A 66 -1.83 5.92 -5.68
CA PHE A 66 -1.90 6.05 -7.13
C PHE A 66 -0.58 5.65 -7.80
N SER A 67 0.55 6.16 -7.28
CA SER A 67 1.88 5.83 -7.81
C SER A 67 2.17 4.33 -7.69
N SER A 68 1.82 3.69 -6.57
CA SER A 68 1.99 2.24 -6.40
C SER A 68 1.13 1.42 -7.36
N LEU A 69 -0.11 1.83 -7.61
CA LEU A 69 -1.01 1.19 -8.56
C LEU A 69 -0.50 1.33 -9.99
N PHE A 70 -0.06 2.53 -10.38
CA PHE A 70 0.55 2.76 -11.69
C PHE A 70 1.78 1.86 -11.92
N HIS A 71 2.67 1.75 -10.93
CA HIS A 71 3.83 0.86 -11.05
C HIS A 71 3.46 -0.63 -11.02
N LEU A 72 2.37 -1.02 -10.34
CA LEU A 72 1.81 -2.37 -10.45
C LEU A 72 1.34 -2.64 -11.88
N GLN A 73 0.63 -1.72 -12.51
CA GLN A 73 0.21 -1.87 -13.91
C GLN A 73 1.42 -2.07 -14.81
N LEU A 74 2.43 -1.20 -14.69
CA LEU A 74 3.68 -1.31 -15.47
C LEU A 74 4.38 -2.65 -15.23
N LEU A 75 4.40 -3.16 -14.00
CA LEU A 75 4.98 -4.46 -13.66
C LEU A 75 4.28 -5.60 -14.40
N LEU A 76 2.95 -5.62 -14.38
CA LEU A 76 2.14 -6.64 -15.04
C LEU A 76 2.29 -6.58 -16.57
N GLU A 77 2.25 -5.38 -17.15
CA GLU A 77 2.47 -5.15 -18.58
C GLU A 77 3.88 -5.54 -19.02
N ARG A 78 4.90 -5.16 -18.24
CA ARG A 78 6.30 -5.49 -18.51
C ARG A 78 6.51 -6.99 -18.62
N HIS A 79 5.79 -7.78 -17.84
CA HIS A 79 5.87 -9.23 -17.89
C HIS A 79 5.41 -9.78 -19.25
N TYR A 80 4.33 -9.25 -19.84
CA TYR A 80 3.89 -9.62 -21.19
C TYR A 80 4.90 -9.21 -22.26
N VAL A 81 5.48 -8.00 -22.14
CA VAL A 81 6.52 -7.51 -23.06
C VAL A 81 7.76 -8.42 -23.01
N ILE A 82 8.16 -8.84 -21.82
CA ILE A 82 9.27 -9.78 -21.62
C ILE A 82 8.94 -11.12 -22.28
N GLU A 83 7.78 -11.72 -21.99
CA GLU A 83 7.34 -13.00 -22.58
C GLU A 83 7.37 -12.94 -24.13
N HIS A 84 6.84 -11.86 -24.71
CA HIS A 84 6.87 -11.65 -26.16
C HIS A 84 8.29 -11.50 -26.71
N ARG A 85 9.17 -10.73 -26.03
CA ARG A 85 10.57 -10.57 -26.41
C ARG A 85 11.31 -11.90 -26.43
N PHE A 86 11.10 -12.74 -25.42
CA PHE A 86 11.71 -14.07 -25.36
C PHE A 86 11.14 -15.03 -26.40
N LYS A 87 9.83 -14.98 -26.68
CA LYS A 87 9.22 -15.75 -27.78
C LYS A 87 9.83 -15.40 -29.13
N LYS A 88 10.04 -14.11 -29.39
CA LYS A 88 10.73 -13.62 -30.60
C LYS A 88 12.17 -14.13 -30.67
N LEU A 89 12.95 -13.96 -29.59
CA LEU A 89 14.34 -14.43 -29.51
C LEU A 89 14.45 -15.95 -29.70
N LEU A 90 13.52 -16.72 -29.13
CA LEU A 90 13.50 -18.18 -29.30
C LEU A 90 13.28 -18.60 -30.76
N ASN A 91 12.51 -17.83 -31.53
CA ASN A 91 12.25 -18.09 -32.94
C ASN A 91 13.41 -17.65 -33.85
N GLU A 92 14.01 -16.49 -33.57
CA GLU A 92 15.05 -15.89 -34.41
C GLU A 92 16.46 -16.43 -34.09
N SER A 93 16.78 -16.58 -32.81
CA SER A 93 18.10 -16.98 -32.31
C SER A 93 17.97 -17.93 -31.10
N PRO A 94 17.47 -19.18 -31.25
CA PRO A 94 17.18 -20.08 -30.13
C PRO A 94 18.37 -20.30 -29.18
N LYS A 95 19.60 -20.31 -29.71
CA LYS A 95 20.83 -20.48 -28.94
C LYS A 95 21.04 -19.39 -27.89
N GLU A 96 20.58 -18.16 -28.15
CA GLU A 96 20.70 -17.06 -27.18
C GLU A 96 19.85 -17.28 -25.92
N ILE A 97 18.87 -18.18 -25.96
CA ILE A 97 17.98 -18.50 -24.82
C ILE A 97 18.31 -19.87 -24.24
N LEU A 98 18.57 -20.85 -25.10
CA LEU A 98 18.71 -22.26 -24.72
C LEU A 98 20.13 -22.64 -24.30
N ASP A 99 21.16 -21.95 -24.82
CA ASP A 99 22.53 -22.30 -24.47
C ASP A 99 22.84 -21.86 -23.03
N PRO A 100 23.54 -22.70 -22.25
CA PRO A 100 23.99 -22.33 -20.91
C PRO A 100 25.08 -21.25 -21.01
N ILE A 101 24.70 -20.00 -20.78
CA ILE A 101 25.63 -18.86 -20.71
C ILE A 101 26.06 -18.65 -19.25
N TYR A 102 27.36 -18.75 -18.99
CA TYR A 102 27.97 -18.48 -17.67
C TYR A 102 28.37 -17.00 -17.54
N PRO A 103 28.15 -16.34 -16.39
CA PRO A 103 27.55 -16.84 -15.15
C PRO A 103 26.02 -16.77 -15.10
N LYS A 104 25.39 -15.89 -15.90
CA LYS A 104 23.94 -15.82 -16.13
C LYS A 104 23.72 -15.36 -17.58
N ASN A 105 22.59 -15.77 -18.16
CA ASN A 105 22.21 -15.31 -19.49
C ASN A 105 21.78 -13.81 -19.42
N PRO A 106 22.37 -12.94 -20.26
CA PRO A 106 22.17 -11.49 -20.18
C PRO A 106 20.73 -11.04 -20.45
N HIS A 107 19.97 -11.79 -21.27
CA HIS A 107 18.56 -11.49 -21.54
C HIS A 107 17.69 -11.68 -20.29
N PHE A 108 17.95 -12.75 -19.54
CA PHE A 108 17.26 -13.01 -18.28
C PHE A 108 17.69 -12.02 -17.20
N GLU A 109 18.97 -11.67 -17.13
CA GLU A 109 19.45 -10.66 -16.20
C GLU A 109 18.81 -9.30 -16.49
N TYR A 110 18.72 -8.88 -17.76
CA TYR A 110 18.05 -7.64 -18.14
C TYR A 110 16.56 -7.65 -17.75
N ALA A 111 15.86 -8.75 -18.02
CA ALA A 111 14.45 -8.91 -17.65
C ALA A 111 14.24 -8.87 -16.12
N GLU A 112 15.12 -9.53 -15.36
CA GLU A 112 15.14 -9.49 -13.89
C GLU A 112 15.30 -8.06 -13.39
N LYS A 113 16.19 -7.28 -14.01
CA LYS A 113 16.43 -5.87 -13.68
C LYS A 113 15.21 -4.99 -13.94
N GLU A 114 14.49 -5.20 -15.04
CA GLU A 114 13.26 -4.44 -15.39
C GLU A 114 12.17 -4.66 -14.33
N VAL A 115 11.90 -5.93 -14.00
CA VAL A 115 10.84 -6.33 -13.06
C VAL A 115 11.18 -5.88 -11.63
N THR A 116 12.44 -6.04 -11.21
CA THR A 116 12.90 -5.63 -9.88
C THR A 116 12.80 -4.12 -9.68
N ALA A 117 13.17 -3.32 -10.68
CA ALA A 117 13.11 -1.86 -10.58
C ALA A 117 11.67 -1.35 -10.34
N LEU A 118 10.68 -2.01 -10.95
CA LEU A 118 9.28 -1.70 -10.74
C LEU A 118 8.81 -2.10 -9.34
N LEU A 119 9.22 -3.27 -8.85
CA LEU A 119 8.93 -3.69 -7.48
C LEU A 119 9.54 -2.73 -6.44
N ASP A 120 10.81 -2.34 -6.62
CA ASP A 120 11.50 -1.40 -5.73
C ASP A 120 10.75 -0.06 -5.66
N SER A 121 10.21 0.41 -6.79
CA SER A 121 9.38 1.62 -6.85
C SER A 121 8.06 1.46 -6.08
N ILE A 122 7.37 0.32 -6.22
CA ILE A 122 6.16 0.01 -5.44
C ILE A 122 6.48 0.04 -3.95
N VAL A 123 7.53 -0.66 -3.52
CA VAL A 123 7.98 -0.71 -2.12
C VAL A 123 8.29 0.69 -1.59
N PHE A 124 8.97 1.52 -2.38
CA PHE A 124 9.26 2.90 -2.02
C PHE A 124 7.98 3.71 -1.78
N HIS A 125 7.03 3.68 -2.72
CA HIS A 125 5.78 4.42 -2.60
C HIS A 125 4.94 3.96 -1.40
N LEU A 126 4.84 2.65 -1.18
CA LEU A 126 4.11 2.10 -0.04
C LEU A 126 4.77 2.41 1.31
N ALA A 127 6.11 2.46 1.39
CA ALA A 127 6.78 2.93 2.60
C ALA A 127 6.48 4.43 2.85
N SER A 128 6.47 5.25 1.79
CA SER A 128 6.12 6.66 1.91
C SER A 128 4.68 6.90 2.34
N VAL A 129 3.74 5.99 2.04
CA VAL A 129 2.36 6.07 2.59
C VAL A 129 2.41 6.18 4.11
N TYR A 130 3.21 5.36 4.80
CA TYR A 130 3.33 5.44 6.26
C TYR A 130 3.95 6.75 6.74
N ASP A 131 4.95 7.30 6.04
CA ASP A 131 5.51 8.60 6.40
C ASP A 131 4.44 9.70 6.35
N TYR A 132 3.65 9.79 5.28
CA TYR A 132 2.57 10.78 5.20
C TYR A 132 1.43 10.49 6.18
N MET A 133 1.12 9.22 6.44
CA MET A 133 0.15 8.86 7.46
C MET A 133 0.60 9.22 8.87
N ALA A 134 1.90 9.20 9.14
CA ALA A 134 2.43 9.64 10.43
C ALA A 134 2.20 11.15 10.65
N ILE A 135 2.41 11.94 9.58
CA ILE A 135 2.13 13.38 9.60
C ILE A 135 0.64 13.63 9.75
N LEU A 136 -0.21 12.93 8.98
CA LEU A 136 -1.67 13.06 9.09
C LEU A 136 -2.20 12.68 10.48
N ALA A 137 -1.75 11.55 11.03
CA ALA A 137 -2.13 11.13 12.37
C ALA A 137 -1.71 12.16 13.41
N SER A 138 -0.46 12.66 13.34
CA SER A 138 0.01 13.69 14.27
C SER A 138 -0.76 15.01 14.12
N PHE A 139 -1.09 15.40 12.89
CA PHE A 139 -1.89 16.59 12.61
C PHE A 139 -3.28 16.50 13.25
N ILE A 140 -3.92 15.33 13.18
CA ILE A 140 -5.26 15.11 13.74
C ILE A 140 -5.21 15.08 15.27
N THR A 141 -4.24 14.37 15.87
CA THR A 141 -4.28 14.03 17.30
C THR A 141 -3.53 15.01 18.20
N THR A 142 -2.70 15.90 17.64
CA THR A 142 -1.89 16.84 18.42
C THR A 142 -2.30 18.28 18.19
N ASN A 143 -1.95 19.13 19.16
CA ASN A 143 -2.17 20.58 19.07
C ASN A 143 -1.12 21.26 18.18
N ASN A 144 0.05 20.64 18.01
CA ASN A 144 1.08 21.17 17.12
C ASN A 144 0.81 20.73 15.67
N LYS A 145 0.06 21.56 14.94
CA LYS A 145 -0.32 21.29 13.56
C LYS A 145 0.85 21.28 12.57
N ASP A 146 2.04 21.72 12.97
CA ASP A 146 3.25 21.74 12.14
C ASP A 146 4.18 20.55 12.34
N GLU A 147 3.82 19.64 13.24
CA GLU A 147 4.62 18.44 13.44
C GLU A 147 4.62 17.55 12.17
N SER A 148 5.82 17.15 11.74
CA SER A 148 6.01 16.26 10.58
C SER A 148 6.85 15.03 10.96
N PRO A 149 6.36 14.17 11.88
CA PRO A 149 7.11 13.01 12.32
C PRO A 149 7.20 11.96 11.21
N SER A 150 8.33 11.25 11.14
CA SER A 150 8.39 9.99 10.40
C SER A 150 7.57 8.91 11.11
N TRP A 151 7.20 7.85 10.39
CA TRP A 151 6.48 6.73 10.99
C TRP A 151 7.21 6.13 12.20
N SER A 152 8.52 5.94 12.10
CA SER A 152 9.34 5.43 13.20
C SER A 152 9.31 6.34 14.43
N THR A 153 9.31 7.67 14.24
CA THR A 153 9.20 8.64 15.33
C THR A 153 7.82 8.55 15.98
N LEU A 154 6.75 8.53 15.19
CA LEU A 154 5.39 8.41 15.69
C LEU A 154 5.18 7.10 16.46
N SER A 155 5.64 5.97 15.91
CA SER A 155 5.54 4.67 16.57
C SER A 155 6.30 4.63 17.89
N LYS A 156 7.45 5.33 18.01
CA LYS A 156 8.17 5.45 19.28
C LYS A 156 7.38 6.25 20.30
N LYS A 157 6.80 7.40 19.89
CA LYS A 157 5.91 8.20 20.75
C LYS A 157 4.72 7.39 21.27
N CYS A 158 4.14 6.52 20.44
CA CYS A 158 3.04 5.65 20.86
C CYS A 158 3.46 4.63 21.94
N ASN A 159 4.70 4.12 21.89
CA ASN A 159 5.19 3.13 22.88
C ASN A 159 5.72 3.77 24.17
N ASP A 160 6.15 5.03 24.11
CA ASP A 160 6.69 5.75 25.26
C ASP A 160 5.56 6.21 26.19
N LYS A 161 5.40 5.52 27.33
CA LYS A 161 4.37 5.82 28.34
C LYS A 161 4.45 7.23 28.92
N THR A 162 5.59 7.92 28.77
CA THR A 162 5.75 9.31 29.23
C THR A 162 5.27 10.32 28.18
N ASN A 163 5.10 9.88 26.93
CA ASN A 163 4.64 10.73 25.85
C ASN A 163 3.10 10.83 25.85
N PRO A 164 2.50 12.02 25.73
CA PRO A 164 1.05 12.19 25.68
C PRO A 164 0.36 11.43 24.53
N PHE A 165 1.10 11.11 23.46
CA PHE A 165 0.56 10.33 22.36
C PHE A 165 0.23 8.89 22.77
N SER A 166 0.95 8.31 23.74
CA SER A 166 0.77 6.92 24.17
C SER A 166 -0.58 6.62 24.83
N SER A 167 -1.26 7.65 25.36
CA SER A 167 -2.59 7.52 25.96
C SER A 167 -3.73 7.70 24.95
N LYS A 168 -3.43 8.08 23.70
CA LYS A 168 -4.44 8.25 22.65
C LYS A 168 -5.00 6.90 22.21
N SER A 169 -6.27 6.89 21.83
CA SER A 169 -6.97 5.67 21.39
C SER A 169 -6.29 5.02 20.17
N ILE A 170 -5.73 5.85 19.29
CA ILE A 170 -5.03 5.44 18.07
C ILE A 170 -3.64 4.81 18.32
N ALA A 171 -3.06 4.99 19.51
CA ALA A 171 -1.68 4.57 19.78
C ALA A 171 -1.50 3.05 19.63
N GLN A 172 -2.45 2.25 20.12
CA GLN A 172 -2.38 0.79 20.00
C GLN A 172 -2.53 0.31 18.56
N VAL A 173 -3.35 1.01 17.76
CA VAL A 173 -3.50 0.72 16.32
C VAL A 173 -2.17 0.96 15.60
N ILE A 174 -1.51 2.10 15.83
CA ILE A 174 -0.21 2.42 15.23
C ILE A 174 0.85 1.39 15.64
N ILE A 175 0.89 0.99 16.92
CA ILE A 175 1.81 -0.05 17.41
C ILE A 175 1.55 -1.39 16.71
N GLY A 176 0.29 -1.78 16.58
CA GLY A 176 -0.13 -3.00 15.90
C GLY A 176 0.32 -3.02 14.44
N ILE A 177 -0.02 -1.98 13.68
CA ILE A 177 0.38 -1.81 12.28
C ILE A 177 1.91 -1.83 12.14
N ASN A 178 2.61 -1.13 13.03
CA ASN A 178 4.07 -1.06 12.97
C ASN A 178 4.71 -2.44 13.14
N ARG A 179 4.27 -3.22 14.13
CA ARG A 179 4.79 -4.57 14.39
C ARG A 179 4.40 -5.55 13.28
N ALA A 180 3.19 -5.42 12.74
CA ALA A 180 2.66 -6.33 11.74
C ALA A 180 3.35 -6.16 10.38
N LEU A 181 3.51 -4.92 9.92
CA LEU A 181 3.88 -4.64 8.53
C LEU A 181 4.88 -3.49 8.36
N ALA A 182 4.61 -2.32 8.93
CA ALA A 182 5.33 -1.11 8.55
C ALA A 182 6.85 -1.24 8.79
N ILE A 183 7.28 -1.71 9.97
CA ILE A 183 8.71 -1.85 10.27
C ILE A 183 9.43 -2.77 9.27
N LYS A 184 8.78 -3.88 8.88
CA LYS A 184 9.33 -4.84 7.89
C LYS A 184 9.49 -4.19 6.52
N LEU A 185 8.54 -3.34 6.14
CA LEU A 185 8.59 -2.60 4.89
C LEU A 185 9.70 -1.55 4.88
N TYR A 186 9.90 -0.82 5.99
CA TYR A 186 11.01 0.13 6.13
C TYR A 186 12.37 -0.57 6.11
N ASP A 187 12.52 -1.66 6.86
CA ASP A 187 13.76 -2.43 6.90
C ASP A 187 14.09 -2.98 5.50
N TYR A 188 13.09 -3.52 4.80
CA TYR A 188 13.29 -4.00 3.43
C TYR A 188 13.64 -2.87 2.46
N ARG A 189 12.95 -1.72 2.52
CA ARG A 189 13.29 -0.54 1.71
C ARG A 189 14.72 -0.04 1.99
N SER A 190 15.12 0.02 3.24
CA SER A 190 16.47 0.44 3.63
C SER A 190 17.53 -0.51 3.05
N ASP A 191 17.28 -1.82 3.16
CA ASP A 191 18.15 -2.83 2.56
C ASP A 191 18.28 -2.69 1.03
N LEU A 192 17.18 -2.38 0.33
CA LEU A 192 17.19 -2.15 -1.12
C LEU A 192 18.02 -0.92 -1.52
N ILE A 193 18.02 0.14 -0.71
CA ILE A 193 18.81 1.36 -0.96
C ILE A 193 20.31 1.12 -0.74
N HIS A 194 20.67 0.35 0.29
CA HIS A 194 22.07 0.20 0.70
C HIS A 194 22.81 -0.97 0.06
N ARG A 195 22.10 -1.95 -0.51
CA ARG A 195 22.72 -3.15 -1.09
C ARG A 195 22.48 -3.20 -2.59
N LYS A 196 23.47 -3.68 -3.35
CA LYS A 196 23.27 -4.06 -4.76
C LYS A 196 22.12 -5.07 -4.86
N LYS A 197 21.39 -4.97 -5.99
CA LYS A 197 20.20 -5.73 -6.40
C LYS A 197 19.93 -6.99 -5.58
N ASP A 198 18.72 -7.05 -5.02
CA ASP A 198 18.19 -8.32 -4.55
C ASP A 198 18.16 -9.28 -5.74
N ALA A 199 18.83 -10.43 -5.63
CA ALA A 199 18.95 -11.37 -6.73
C ALA A 199 17.71 -12.26 -6.73
N TYR A 200 16.95 -12.20 -7.81
CA TYR A 200 15.74 -12.99 -7.98
C TYR A 200 16.04 -14.25 -8.79
N ASN A 201 15.35 -15.32 -8.42
CA ASN A 201 15.34 -16.53 -9.23
C ASN A 201 14.24 -16.37 -10.30
N TYR A 202 14.34 -17.11 -11.39
CA TYR A 202 13.30 -17.15 -12.41
C TYR A 202 13.00 -18.61 -12.77
N SER A 203 11.73 -18.89 -13.05
CA SER A 203 11.26 -20.16 -13.58
C SER A 203 10.80 -19.95 -15.01
N VAL A 204 11.31 -20.75 -15.93
CA VAL A 204 10.94 -20.70 -17.36
C VAL A 204 10.21 -21.98 -17.70
N THR A 205 9.05 -21.84 -18.32
CA THR A 205 8.29 -22.93 -18.91
C THR A 205 8.23 -22.71 -20.42
N LEU A 206 8.75 -23.68 -21.17
CA LEU A 206 8.73 -23.72 -22.63
C LEU A 206 7.75 -24.79 -23.09
N GLN A 207 6.70 -24.39 -23.80
CA GLN A 207 5.83 -25.35 -24.51
C GLN A 207 6.17 -25.32 -25.99
N LEU A 208 7.11 -26.20 -26.38
CA LEU A 208 7.68 -26.28 -27.72
C LEU A 208 6.63 -26.59 -28.81
N SER A 209 5.56 -27.31 -28.46
CA SER A 209 4.49 -27.67 -29.40
C SER A 209 3.58 -26.49 -29.79
N GLN A 210 3.56 -25.42 -28.98
CA GLN A 210 2.68 -24.25 -29.19
C GLN A 210 3.48 -22.96 -29.41
N GLY A 211 4.81 -23.01 -29.33
CA GLY A 211 5.67 -21.84 -29.38
C GLY A 211 5.43 -20.88 -28.20
N ASP A 212 4.87 -21.38 -27.11
CA ASP A 212 4.52 -20.56 -25.95
C ASP A 212 5.65 -20.54 -24.93
N PHE A 213 6.02 -19.31 -24.56
CA PHE A 213 7.09 -18.98 -23.64
C PHE A 213 6.47 -18.31 -22.42
N THR A 214 6.60 -18.94 -21.25
CA THR A 214 6.20 -18.33 -19.98
C THR A 214 7.42 -18.22 -19.09
N ILE A 215 7.68 -17.02 -18.60
CA ILE A 215 8.67 -16.76 -17.55
C ILE A 215 7.95 -16.36 -16.29
N LYS A 216 8.49 -16.72 -15.13
CA LYS A 216 8.01 -16.27 -13.82
C LYS A 216 9.21 -15.81 -13.01
N PHE A 217 9.17 -14.59 -12.49
CA PHE A 217 10.18 -14.09 -11.57
C PHE A 217 9.79 -14.42 -10.14
N ILE A 218 10.60 -15.23 -9.47
CA ILE A 218 10.37 -15.72 -8.12
C ILE A 218 11.01 -14.76 -7.13
N CYS A 219 10.24 -14.37 -6.09
CA CYS A 219 10.73 -13.56 -4.99
C CYS A 219 12.04 -14.12 -4.40
N SER A 220 13.01 -13.24 -4.17
CA SER A 220 14.28 -13.59 -3.55
C SER A 220 14.08 -14.19 -2.16
N GLU A 221 15.08 -14.94 -1.67
CA GLU A 221 15.07 -15.35 -0.27
C GLU A 221 15.04 -14.17 0.71
N ARG A 222 15.68 -13.05 0.35
CA ARG A 222 15.76 -11.87 1.21
C ARG A 222 14.37 -11.27 1.41
N LEU A 223 13.63 -11.07 0.33
CA LEU A 223 12.24 -10.61 0.36
C LEU A 223 11.39 -11.55 1.20
N ARG A 224 11.49 -12.88 0.97
CA ARG A 224 10.75 -13.87 1.77
C ARG A 224 11.12 -13.86 3.26
N LYS A 225 12.39 -13.62 3.58
CA LYS A 225 12.88 -13.48 4.97
C LYS A 225 12.40 -12.20 5.63
N ALA A 226 12.25 -11.10 4.90
CA ALA A 226 11.69 -9.85 5.41
C ALA A 226 10.19 -10.00 5.72
N PHE A 227 9.45 -10.70 4.86
CA PHE A 227 8.02 -10.90 4.98
C PHE A 227 7.66 -12.36 5.33
N LYS A 228 8.18 -12.89 6.43
CA LYS A 228 7.96 -14.31 6.83
C LYS A 228 6.49 -14.71 7.01
N THR A 229 5.62 -13.74 7.27
CA THR A 229 4.18 -13.94 7.41
C THR A 229 3.45 -14.00 6.06
N PHE A 230 4.16 -13.73 4.95
CA PHE A 230 3.61 -13.78 3.61
C PHE A 230 3.73 -15.19 3.00
N GLY A 231 2.57 -15.69 2.57
CA GLY A 231 2.39 -16.95 1.84
C GLY A 231 2.65 -18.22 2.67
N GLU A 232 2.51 -19.38 2.01
CA GLU A 232 2.82 -20.68 2.60
C GLU A 232 4.33 -20.94 2.63
N LYS A 233 4.92 -21.15 3.82
CA LYS A 233 6.38 -21.39 4.02
C LYS A 233 7.02 -22.42 3.07
N GLU A 234 6.22 -23.34 2.55
CA GLU A 234 6.64 -24.42 1.65
C GLU A 234 6.55 -24.10 0.16
N ARG A 235 6.03 -22.91 -0.22
CA ARG A 235 5.84 -22.49 -1.60
C ARG A 235 6.72 -21.30 -1.96
N ASP A 236 7.14 -21.26 -3.21
CA ASP A 236 7.73 -20.08 -3.81
C ASP A 236 6.61 -19.15 -4.29
N TYR A 237 6.86 -17.85 -4.42
CA TYR A 237 5.88 -16.88 -4.91
C TYR A 237 6.51 -15.98 -5.97
N THR A 238 5.70 -15.52 -6.92
CA THR A 238 6.15 -14.58 -7.95
C THR A 238 6.16 -13.13 -7.45
N ILE A 239 6.97 -12.29 -8.10
CA ILE A 239 7.02 -10.84 -7.85
C ILE A 239 5.64 -10.20 -8.05
N ASN A 240 4.91 -10.60 -9.09
CA ASN A 240 3.55 -10.10 -9.36
C ASN A 240 2.59 -10.41 -8.21
N TYR A 241 2.62 -11.67 -7.74
CA TYR A 241 1.79 -12.10 -6.62
C TYR A 241 2.14 -11.34 -5.32
N PHE A 242 3.43 -11.15 -5.05
CA PHE A 242 3.88 -10.36 -3.90
C PHE A 242 3.48 -8.89 -3.98
N ALA A 243 3.61 -8.25 -5.15
CA ALA A 243 3.26 -6.84 -5.33
C ALA A 243 1.78 -6.60 -5.04
N VAL A 244 0.89 -7.45 -5.59
CA VAL A 244 -0.55 -7.41 -5.32
C VAL A 244 -0.85 -7.61 -3.83
N TRP A 245 -0.21 -8.61 -3.21
CA TRP A 245 -0.37 -8.85 -1.77
C TRP A 245 0.06 -7.66 -0.93
N LEU A 246 1.22 -7.08 -1.23
CA LEU A 246 1.82 -6.00 -0.45
C LEU A 246 0.95 -4.75 -0.50
N ILE A 247 0.47 -4.36 -1.69
CA ILE A 247 -0.43 -3.21 -1.83
C ILE A 247 -1.71 -3.41 -1.02
N ASN A 248 -2.34 -4.58 -1.13
CA ASN A 248 -3.55 -4.90 -0.37
C ASN A 248 -3.32 -4.86 1.14
N HIS A 249 -2.19 -5.41 1.64
CA HIS A 249 -1.89 -5.41 3.07
C HIS A 249 -1.57 -4.02 3.62
N VAL A 250 -0.92 -3.18 2.82
CA VAL A 250 -0.73 -1.76 3.17
C VAL A 250 -2.08 -1.07 3.20
N ALA A 251 -2.94 -1.27 2.19
CA ALA A 251 -4.30 -0.71 2.18
C ALA A 251 -5.11 -1.12 3.41
N ASP A 252 -5.03 -2.38 3.84
CA ASP A 252 -5.70 -2.89 5.04
C ASP A 252 -5.20 -2.20 6.31
N SER A 253 -3.89 -2.06 6.45
CA SER A 253 -3.30 -1.36 7.59
C SER A 253 -3.67 0.14 7.61
N ILE A 254 -3.79 0.78 6.45
CA ILE A 254 -4.23 2.17 6.37
C ILE A 254 -5.72 2.28 6.68
N GLY A 255 -6.55 1.34 6.23
CA GLY A 255 -7.95 1.30 6.61
C GLY A 255 -8.15 1.18 8.13
N GLU A 256 -7.35 0.35 8.81
CA GLU A 256 -7.35 0.26 10.28
C GLU A 256 -7.02 1.61 10.91
N LEU A 257 -6.01 2.29 10.37
CA LEU A 257 -5.57 3.59 10.83
C LEU A 257 -6.65 4.67 10.61
N LEU A 258 -7.34 4.67 9.47
CA LEU A 258 -8.45 5.58 9.19
C LEU A 258 -9.60 5.42 10.18
N VAL A 259 -9.99 4.18 10.49
CA VAL A 259 -11.02 3.90 11.48
C VAL A 259 -10.60 4.37 12.87
N GLY A 260 -9.35 4.12 13.25
CA GLY A 260 -8.84 4.60 14.53
C GLY A 260 -8.76 6.13 14.62
N LEU A 261 -8.38 6.80 13.53
CA LEU A 261 -8.37 8.27 13.46
C LEU A 261 -9.77 8.87 13.51
N LYS A 262 -10.74 8.23 12.86
CA LYS A 262 -12.17 8.59 12.96
C LYS A 262 -12.62 8.57 14.42
N LYS A 263 -12.33 7.49 15.16
CA LYS A 263 -12.68 7.37 16.58
C LYS A 263 -12.06 8.49 17.42
N GLU A 264 -10.80 8.86 17.13
CA GLU A 264 -10.13 9.96 17.83
C GLU A 264 -10.79 11.32 17.49
N ILE A 265 -11.17 11.55 16.23
CA ILE A 265 -11.90 12.77 15.82
C ILE A 265 -13.24 12.86 16.57
N GLU A 266 -14.03 11.79 16.57
CA GLU A 266 -15.34 11.76 17.22
C GLU A 266 -15.23 11.96 18.74
N ALA A 267 -14.22 11.35 19.39
CA ALA A 267 -14.00 11.46 20.83
C ALA A 267 -13.56 12.87 21.28
N ASN A 268 -12.96 13.66 20.38
CA ASN A 268 -12.52 15.03 20.66
C ASN A 268 -13.43 16.08 20.01
N SER A 269 -14.65 15.70 19.61
CA SER A 269 -15.53 16.58 18.85
C SER A 269 -15.99 17.80 19.65
N THR A 270 -15.97 18.95 18.98
CA THR A 270 -16.47 20.25 19.43
C THR A 270 -17.75 20.67 18.69
N PHE A 271 -18.48 19.72 18.08
CA PHE A 271 -19.60 19.99 17.14
C PHE A 271 -20.87 20.69 17.69
N PRO A 272 -21.07 20.97 19.00
CA PRO A 272 -22.03 22.02 19.38
C PRO A 272 -21.46 23.44 19.22
N ASN A 273 -20.14 23.60 19.37
CA ASN A 273 -19.47 24.91 19.41
C ASN A 273 -19.26 25.46 17.99
N HIS A 274 -19.00 24.63 16.98
CA HIS A 274 -18.81 25.08 15.59
C HIS A 274 -20.06 25.57 14.87
N ILE A 275 -21.26 25.27 15.39
CA ILE A 275 -22.51 25.84 14.88
C ILE A 275 -22.65 27.31 15.33
N MET A 276 -21.98 27.69 16.42
CA MET A 276 -22.11 29.01 17.05
C MET A 276 -20.81 29.84 17.08
N ASP A 277 -19.65 29.24 16.78
CA ASP A 277 -18.36 29.94 16.74
C ASP A 277 -18.14 30.59 15.36
N ASP A 278 -17.93 31.90 15.41
CA ASP A 278 -17.58 32.88 14.37
C ASP A 278 -18.70 33.38 13.43
N ASP A 279 -19.24 34.56 13.81
CA ASP A 279 -19.60 35.67 12.91
C ASP A 279 -20.26 35.29 11.57
N GLY A 280 -21.38 34.55 11.59
CA GLY A 280 -22.43 34.57 10.55
C GLY A 280 -22.09 34.21 9.08
N ASP A 281 -20.83 34.08 8.68
CA ASP A 281 -20.39 34.21 7.29
C ASP A 281 -19.72 32.95 6.71
N LYS A 282 -19.52 31.88 7.49
CA LYS A 282 -19.00 30.61 6.96
C LYS A 282 -20.11 29.56 6.91
N PRO A 283 -20.60 29.17 5.72
CA PRO A 283 -21.63 28.14 5.60
C PRO A 283 -21.11 26.83 6.18
N PHE A 284 -21.81 26.30 7.18
CA PHE A 284 -21.57 24.97 7.73
C PHE A 284 -22.51 23.98 7.03
N ILE A 285 -21.98 23.01 6.29
CA ILE A 285 -22.81 21.95 5.72
C ILE A 285 -23.00 20.84 6.74
N VAL A 286 -24.24 20.69 7.17
CA VAL A 286 -24.74 19.51 7.87
C VAL A 286 -25.61 18.72 6.90
N MET A 287 -25.52 17.39 6.92
CA MET A 287 -26.63 16.58 6.40
C MET A 287 -27.64 16.43 7.53
N VAL A 288 -28.93 16.62 7.25
CA VAL A 288 -29.97 16.31 8.22
C VAL A 288 -30.56 14.97 7.82
N ASP A 289 -30.49 14.00 8.71
CA ASP A 289 -31.15 12.71 8.53
C ASP A 289 -32.67 12.94 8.43
N PRO A 290 -33.33 12.54 7.33
CA PRO A 290 -34.74 12.83 7.11
C PRO A 290 -35.66 12.05 8.06
N GLU A 291 -35.20 10.94 8.64
CA GLU A 291 -35.98 10.11 9.58
C GLU A 291 -35.84 10.62 11.02
N THR A 292 -34.63 11.02 11.42
CA THR A 292 -34.35 11.41 12.82
C THR A 292 -34.31 12.92 13.04
N ASN A 293 -34.21 13.72 11.97
CA ASN A 293 -34.01 15.17 11.99
C ASN A 293 -32.75 15.61 12.75
N VAL A 294 -31.74 14.74 12.82
CA VAL A 294 -30.45 15.00 13.49
C VAL A 294 -29.39 15.37 12.44
N ALA A 295 -28.58 16.38 12.76
CA ALA A 295 -27.42 16.75 11.95
C ALA A 295 -26.35 15.65 11.99
N GLN A 296 -25.91 15.20 10.83
CA GLN A 296 -24.88 14.19 10.61
C GLN A 296 -23.77 14.75 9.73
N SER A 297 -22.58 14.18 9.89
CA SER A 297 -21.43 14.52 9.05
C SER A 297 -21.72 14.16 7.59
N PRO A 298 -21.38 15.04 6.62
CA PRO A 298 -21.54 14.72 5.21
C PRO A 298 -20.62 13.59 4.72
N SER A 299 -19.75 13.06 5.59
CA SER A 299 -18.86 11.93 5.32
C SER A 299 -19.56 10.56 5.29
N ALA A 300 -20.80 10.46 5.79
CA ALA A 300 -21.46 9.17 6.05
C ALA A 300 -21.49 8.25 4.83
N TYR A 301 -21.86 8.78 3.66
CA TYR A 301 -21.89 8.03 2.41
C TYR A 301 -20.51 7.47 2.01
N SER A 302 -19.46 8.27 2.15
CA SER A 302 -18.09 7.86 1.84
C SER A 302 -17.58 6.79 2.80
N TRP A 303 -17.97 6.86 4.09
CA TRP A 303 -17.69 5.79 5.06
C TRP A 303 -18.40 4.48 4.70
N ASP A 304 -19.62 4.54 4.16
CA ASP A 304 -20.35 3.32 3.77
C ASP A 304 -19.71 2.62 2.57
N ILE A 305 -19.18 3.37 1.60
CA ILE A 305 -18.38 2.79 0.52
C ILE A 305 -17.12 2.13 1.09
N PHE A 306 -16.38 2.84 1.93
CA PHE A 306 -15.18 2.32 2.57
C PHE A 306 -15.44 1.00 3.34
N LYS A 307 -16.48 0.96 4.18
CA LYS A 307 -16.82 -0.21 5.01
C LYS A 307 -17.24 -1.45 4.20
N LYS A 308 -17.72 -1.29 2.96
CA LYS A 308 -18.02 -2.44 2.07
C LYS A 308 -16.75 -3.22 1.71
N HIS A 309 -15.62 -2.55 1.63
CA HIS A 309 -14.34 -3.14 1.22
C HIS A 309 -13.40 -3.46 2.40
N PHE A 310 -13.56 -2.74 3.51
CA PHE A 310 -12.74 -2.90 4.70
C PHE A 310 -13.61 -3.24 5.91
N LYS A 311 -13.52 -4.48 6.38
CA LYS A 311 -14.26 -4.96 7.56
C LYS A 311 -13.40 -4.76 8.80
N TYR A 312 -13.83 -3.88 9.70
CA TYR A 312 -13.25 -3.72 11.02
C TYR A 312 -14.31 -3.91 12.10
N PRO A 313 -13.99 -4.56 13.23
CA PRO A 313 -14.87 -4.53 14.38
C PRO A 313 -15.04 -3.07 14.84
N GLY A 314 -16.30 -2.64 14.91
CA GLY A 314 -16.70 -1.32 15.44
C GLY A 314 -16.20 -1.12 16.85
#